data_AF-A0A9D5R462-F1
#
_entry.id   AF-A0A9D5R462-F1
#
_cell.length_a   1.000
_cell.length_b   1.000
_cell.length_c   1.000
_cell.angle_alpha   90.00
_cell.angle_beta   90.00
_cell.angle_gamma   90.00
#
_symmetry.space_group_name_H-M   'P 1'
#
loop_
_entity.id
_entity.type
_entity.pdbx_description
1 polymer ?
#
loop_
_entity_poly.entity_id
_entity_poly.type
_entity_poly.pdbx_seq_one_letter_code
_entity_poly.pdbx_strand_id
1 'polypeptide(L)'
;MIAAFIRRIYSILPPGVPGGLVIAAILYLTLAPQPLGDDTPELFYGADKVVHAIMFGAMSFVLSLDRLMWRGSVSRRALIIIAIVSAATGIVIEFLQTCMDAGRSGDAADGVADVVGAAAGALIFRVTESKIKRHQ
;
A
#
# COMPACT_ATOMS: atom_id res chain seq x y z
N MET A 1 -6.39 17.36 -13.02
CA MET A 1 -5.74 16.18 -13.63
C MET A 1 -5.86 14.93 -12.75
N ILE A 2 -5.31 14.89 -11.53
CA ILE A 2 -5.33 13.71 -10.65
C ILE A 2 -6.74 13.20 -10.32
N ALA A 3 -7.66 14.10 -9.93
CA ALA A 3 -9.04 13.69 -9.60
C ALA A 3 -9.80 13.09 -10.81
N ALA A 4 -9.56 13.62 -12.02
CA ALA A 4 -10.15 13.09 -13.25
C ALA A 4 -9.59 11.71 -13.60
N PHE A 5 -8.30 11.48 -13.36
CA PHE A 5 -7.67 10.17 -13.51
C PHE A 5 -8.24 9.15 -12.53
N ILE A 6 -8.36 9.50 -11.24
CA ILE A 6 -9.00 8.64 -10.24
C ILE A 6 -10.41 8.28 -10.68
N ARG A 7 -11.22 9.24 -11.13
CA ARG A 7 -12.56 8.93 -11.67
C ARG A 7 -12.54 7.97 -12.84
N ARG A 8 -11.60 8.16 -13.77
CA ARG A 8 -11.50 7.28 -14.92
C ARG A 8 -11.27 5.83 -14.48
N ILE A 9 -10.41 5.62 -13.47
CA ILE A 9 -10.21 4.29 -12.87
C ILE A 9 -11.52 3.77 -12.28
N TYR A 10 -12.17 4.53 -11.39
CA TYR A 10 -13.39 4.07 -10.70
C TYR A 10 -14.66 4.06 -11.58
N SER A 11 -14.59 4.60 -12.79
CA SER A 11 -15.63 4.41 -13.81
C SER A 11 -15.55 3.05 -14.52
N ILE A 12 -14.39 2.40 -14.43
CA ILE A 12 -14.11 1.09 -15.04
C ILE A 12 -14.07 0.00 -13.97
N LEU A 13 -13.46 0.30 -12.82
CA LEU A 13 -13.27 -0.63 -11.71
C LEU A 13 -14.18 -0.26 -10.53
N PRO A 14 -14.95 -1.21 -9.98
CA PRO A 14 -15.76 -0.95 -8.80
C PRO A 14 -14.86 -0.70 -7.57
N PRO A 15 -15.34 0.06 -6.56
CA PRO A 15 -14.60 0.27 -5.32
C PRO A 15 -14.19 -1.06 -4.67
N GLY A 16 -12.92 -1.16 -4.27
CA GLY A 16 -12.30 -2.34 -3.67
C GLY A 16 -11.43 -3.14 -4.63
N VAL A 17 -11.66 -3.07 -5.94
CA VAL A 17 -10.81 -3.75 -6.93
C VAL A 17 -9.41 -3.13 -7.00
N PRO A 18 -9.25 -1.79 -7.07
CA PRO A 18 -7.92 -1.18 -7.02
C PRO A 18 -7.13 -1.58 -5.77
N GLY A 19 -7.75 -1.54 -4.58
CA GLY A 19 -7.11 -1.99 -3.35
C GLY A 19 -6.74 -3.47 -3.37
N GLY A 20 -7.63 -4.33 -3.88
CA GLY A 20 -7.35 -5.76 -4.04
C GLY A 20 -6.16 -6.03 -4.97
N LEU A 21 -6.05 -5.31 -6.08
CA LEU A 21 -4.91 -5.41 -7.00
C LEU A 21 -3.61 -4.95 -6.35
N VAL A 22 -3.64 -3.86 -5.58
CA VAL A 22 -2.46 -3.39 -4.83
C VAL A 22 -2.03 -4.45 -3.80
N ILE A 23 -2.96 -5.02 -3.04
CA ILE A 23 -2.65 -6.08 -2.06
C ILE A 23 -2.06 -7.31 -2.76
N ALA A 24 -2.65 -7.75 -3.87
CA ALA A 24 -2.15 -8.89 -4.63
C ALA A 24 -0.73 -8.64 -5.18
N ALA A 25 -0.48 -7.44 -5.71
CA ALA A 25 0.85 -7.04 -6.16
C ALA A 25 1.86 -7.03 -5.00
N ILE A 26 1.46 -6.53 -3.83
CA ILE A 26 2.32 -6.51 -2.64
C ILE A 26 2.68 -7.94 -2.23
N LEU A 27 1.69 -8.81 -2.06
CA LEU A 27 1.92 -10.21 -1.68
C LEU A 27 2.87 -10.93 -2.66
N TYR A 28 2.68 -10.70 -3.97
CA TYR A 28 3.57 -11.28 -4.97
C TYR A 28 5.00 -10.72 -4.86
N LEU A 29 5.15 -9.40 -4.78
CA LEU A 29 6.46 -8.74 -4.74
C LEU A 29 7.25 -9.03 -3.44
N THR A 30 6.56 -9.25 -2.32
CA THR A 30 7.24 -9.51 -1.04
C THR A 30 7.46 -10.99 -0.77
N LEU A 31 6.50 -11.86 -1.07
CA LEU A 31 6.58 -13.29 -0.71
C LEU A 31 7.21 -14.16 -1.81
N ALA A 32 7.20 -13.75 -3.08
CA ALA A 32 7.88 -14.54 -4.10
C ALA A 32 9.41 -14.46 -3.93
N PRO A 33 10.15 -15.57 -4.15
CA PRO A 33 11.61 -15.61 -3.95
C PRO A 33 12.37 -14.63 -4.86
N GLN A 34 11.91 -14.50 -6.10
CA GLN A 34 12.49 -13.66 -7.16
C GLN A 34 11.39 -13.15 -8.10
N PRO A 35 10.56 -12.17 -7.67
CA PRO A 35 9.42 -11.72 -8.45
C PRO A 35 9.80 -11.02 -9.76
N LEU A 36 11.05 -10.56 -9.87
CA LEU A 36 11.55 -9.76 -11.00
C LEU A 36 12.67 -10.45 -11.78
N GLY A 37 12.98 -11.72 -11.47
CA GLY A 37 14.07 -12.49 -12.09
C GLY A 37 15.45 -12.23 -11.48
N ASP A 38 16.48 -12.88 -12.04
CA ASP A 38 17.86 -12.89 -11.52
C ASP A 38 18.62 -11.56 -11.73
N ASP A 39 18.16 -10.72 -12.66
CA ASP A 39 18.86 -9.50 -13.10
C ASP A 39 18.35 -8.23 -12.40
N THR A 40 17.79 -8.30 -11.19
CA THR A 40 17.41 -7.08 -10.47
C THR A 40 18.63 -6.34 -9.95
N PRO A 41 18.94 -5.13 -10.47
CA PRO A 41 20.04 -4.35 -9.95
C PRO A 41 19.68 -3.80 -8.57
N GLU A 42 20.61 -3.92 -7.61
CA GLU A 42 20.55 -3.13 -6.38
C GLU A 42 20.72 -1.65 -6.75
N LEU A 43 19.63 -0.88 -6.70
CA LEU A 43 19.64 0.53 -7.08
C LEU A 43 20.57 1.35 -6.17
N PHE A 44 20.49 1.12 -4.85
CA PHE A 44 21.35 1.69 -3.81
C PHE A 44 21.12 0.94 -2.49
N TYR A 45 22.02 1.14 -1.51
CA TYR A 45 21.90 0.56 -0.17
C TYR A 45 20.61 1.03 0.54
N GLY A 46 19.75 0.09 0.93
CA GLY A 46 18.47 0.40 1.60
C GLY A 46 17.30 0.72 0.65
N ALA A 47 17.44 0.48 -0.65
CA ALA A 47 16.36 0.71 -1.63
C ALA A 47 15.13 -0.18 -1.38
N ASP A 48 15.33 -1.39 -0.90
CA ASP A 48 14.33 -2.33 -0.37
C ASP A 48 13.37 -1.66 0.63
N LYS A 49 13.91 -0.93 1.62
CA LYS A 49 13.12 -0.24 2.65
C LYS A 49 12.26 0.87 2.08
N VAL A 50 12.80 1.60 1.11
CA VAL A 50 12.04 2.65 0.41
C VAL A 50 10.90 2.03 -0.40
N VAL A 51 11.15 0.90 -1.06
CA VAL A 51 10.12 0.16 -1.81
C VAL A 51 9.02 -0.33 -0.87
N HIS A 52 9.36 -0.91 0.28
CA HIS A 52 8.43 -1.31 1.33
C HIS A 52 7.57 -0.12 1.80
N ALA A 53 8.20 1.00 2.16
CA ALA A 53 7.46 2.21 2.56
C ALA A 53 6.51 2.71 1.45
N ILE A 54 6.92 2.66 0.18
CA ILE A 54 6.07 3.03 -0.96
C ILE A 54 4.90 2.05 -1.11
N MET A 55 5.15 0.74 -1.01
CA MET A 55 4.15 -0.31 -1.17
C MET A 55 3.04 -0.19 -0.13
N PHE A 56 3.38 -0.11 1.16
CA PHE A 56 2.39 -0.01 2.23
C PHE A 56 1.77 1.39 2.33
N GLY A 57 2.48 2.43 1.91
CA GLY A 57 1.90 3.75 1.69
C GLY A 57 0.85 3.77 0.58
N ALA A 58 1.13 3.11 -0.56
CA ALA A 58 0.19 2.95 -1.65
C ALA A 58 -1.03 2.13 -1.23
N MET A 59 -0.85 1.02 -0.49
CA MET A 59 -1.94 0.24 0.08
C MET A 59 -2.86 1.10 0.95
N SER A 60 -2.29 1.80 1.94
CA SER A 60 -3.06 2.66 2.86
C SER A 60 -3.81 3.78 2.12
N PHE A 61 -3.16 4.40 1.13
CA PHE A 61 -3.77 5.45 0.31
C PHE A 61 -4.91 4.92 -0.58
N VAL A 62 -4.70 3.81 -1.29
CA VAL A 62 -5.70 3.24 -2.22
C VAL A 62 -6.89 2.67 -1.47
N LEU A 63 -6.69 1.99 -0.33
CA LEU A 63 -7.80 1.53 0.51
C LEU A 63 -8.64 2.71 1.05
N SER A 64 -7.98 3.83 1.33
CA SER A 64 -8.68 5.07 1.72
C SER A 64 -9.47 5.67 0.55
N LEU A 65 -8.94 5.62 -0.68
CA LEU A 65 -9.68 5.99 -1.89
C LEU A 65 -10.88 5.08 -2.13
N ASP A 66 -10.72 3.76 -2.02
CA ASP A 66 -11.80 2.79 -2.17
C ASP A 66 -12.93 3.09 -1.19
N ARG A 67 -12.56 3.36 0.08
CA ARG A 67 -13.51 3.75 1.11
C ARG A 67 -14.21 5.08 0.78
N LEU A 68 -13.48 6.06 0.28
CA LEU A 68 -14.03 7.36 -0.13
C LEU A 68 -15.02 7.20 -1.29
N MET A 69 -14.67 6.42 -2.31
CA MET A 69 -15.54 6.20 -3.47
C MET A 69 -16.78 5.39 -3.10
N TRP A 70 -16.66 4.45 -2.17
CA TRP A 70 -17.81 3.65 -1.72
C TRP A 70 -18.75 4.40 -0.76
N ARG A 71 -18.21 5.18 0.18
CA ARG A 71 -19.00 5.81 1.27
C ARG A 71 -19.12 7.33 1.16
N GLY A 72 -18.55 7.96 0.14
CA GLY A 72 -18.49 9.42 -0.05
C GLY A 72 -17.63 10.17 0.98
N SER A 73 -17.14 9.48 2.01
CA SER A 73 -16.33 10.07 3.07
C SER A 73 -15.47 9.03 3.78
N VAL A 74 -14.37 9.51 4.37
CA VAL A 74 -13.50 8.72 5.24
C VAL A 74 -13.38 9.47 6.56
N SER A 75 -13.84 8.86 7.64
CA SER A 75 -13.69 9.44 8.98
C SER A 75 -12.25 9.28 9.47
N ARG A 76 -11.81 10.12 10.41
CA ARG A 76 -10.49 9.99 11.05
C ARG A 76 -10.27 8.60 11.63
N ARG A 77 -11.30 8.01 12.25
CA ARG A 77 -11.25 6.63 12.79
C ARG A 77 -11.03 5.61 11.67
N ALA A 78 -11.78 5.70 10.57
CA ALA A 78 -11.62 4.79 9.44
C ALA A 78 -10.21 4.89 8.83
N LEU A 79 -9.68 6.10 8.69
CA LEU A 79 -8.34 6.33 8.16
C LEU A 79 -7.24 5.72 9.06
N ILE A 80 -7.37 5.89 10.39
CA ILE A 80 -6.45 5.27 11.36
C ILE A 80 -6.53 3.73 11.27
N ILE A 81 -7.74 3.17 11.19
CA ILE A 81 -7.92 1.72 11.06
C ILE A 81 -7.27 1.21 9.76
N ILE A 82 -7.46 1.90 8.63
CA ILE A 82 -6.82 1.53 7.36
C ILE A 82 -5.29 1.55 7.50
N ALA A 83 -4.71 2.59 8.10
CA ALA A 83 -3.27 2.67 8.33
C ALA A 83 -2.75 1.52 9.21
N ILE A 84 -3.47 1.19 10.30
CA ILE A 84 -3.13 0.08 11.18
C ILE A 84 -3.21 -1.26 10.43
N VAL A 85 -4.26 -1.47 9.63
CA VAL A 85 -4.42 -2.70 8.84
C VAL A 85 -3.29 -2.86 7.82
N SER A 86 -2.94 -1.78 7.12
CA SER A 86 -1.80 -1.79 6.18
C SER A 86 -0.48 -2.09 6.88
N ALA A 87 -0.20 -1.43 8.02
CA ALA A 87 1.00 -1.69 8.81
C ALA A 87 1.05 -3.13 9.34
N ALA A 88 -0.07 -3.64 9.87
CA ALA A 88 -0.17 -5.00 10.36
C ALA A 88 0.02 -6.03 9.24
N THR A 89 -0.46 -5.74 8.03
CA THR A 89 -0.24 -6.60 6.86
C THR A 89 1.24 -6.72 6.53
N GLY A 90 2.00 -5.62 6.60
CA GLY A 90 3.46 -5.64 6.40
C GLY A 90 4.19 -6.49 7.43
N ILE A 91 3.91 -6.26 8.72
CA ILE A 91 4.48 -7.06 9.81
C ILE A 91 4.16 -8.56 9.65
N VAL A 92 2.94 -8.89 9.24
CA VAL A 92 2.55 -10.29 8.98
C VAL A 92 3.33 -10.86 7.80
N ILE A 93 3.56 -10.08 6.74
CA ILE A 93 4.36 -10.50 5.59
C ILE A 93 5.82 -10.78 6.00
N GLU A 94 6.44 -9.92 6.80
CA GLU A 94 7.81 -10.13 7.32
C GLU A 94 7.93 -11.42 8.15
N PHE A 95 6.91 -11.66 9.00
CA PHE A 95 6.81 -12.91 9.74
C PHE A 95 6.65 -14.12 8.81
N LEU A 96 5.79 -14.02 7.79
CA LEU A 96 5.58 -15.08 6.81
C LEU A 96 6.84 -15.38 6.00
N GLN A 97 7.58 -14.36 5.56
CA GLN A 97 8.87 -14.56 4.88
C GLN A 97 9.81 -15.40 5.74
N THR A 98 9.92 -15.06 7.03
CA THR A 98 10.75 -15.81 7.99
C THR A 98 10.27 -17.25 8.19
N CYS A 99 8.95 -17.50 8.19
CA CYS A 99 8.39 -18.82 8.47
C CYS A 99 8.25 -19.74 7.25
N MET A 100 8.13 -19.19 6.04
CA MET A 100 7.82 -19.97 4.83
C MET A 100 9.03 -20.72 4.26
N ASP A 101 10.25 -20.36 4.66
CA ASP A 101 11.51 -20.91 4.13
C ASP A 101 11.57 -20.91 2.58
N ALA A 102 10.88 -19.94 1.97
CA ALA A 102 10.71 -19.82 0.53
C ALA A 102 11.84 -19.01 -0.13
N GLY A 103 13.01 -18.93 0.49
CA GLY A 103 14.15 -18.14 -0.01
C GLY A 103 14.04 -16.63 0.23
N ARG A 104 13.14 -16.19 1.12
CA ARG A 104 13.06 -14.82 1.66
C ARG A 104 13.27 -14.86 3.17
N SER A 105 13.97 -13.88 3.72
CA SER A 105 14.11 -13.70 5.16
C SER A 105 13.49 -12.35 5.53
N GLY A 106 12.61 -12.33 6.54
CA GLY A 106 12.06 -11.07 7.02
C GLY A 106 13.14 -10.19 7.66
N ASP A 107 13.00 -8.88 7.50
CA ASP A 107 13.83 -7.83 8.10
C ASP A 107 12.96 -6.91 8.96
N ALA A 108 13.34 -6.74 10.23
CA ALA A 108 12.65 -5.82 11.13
C ALA A 108 12.67 -4.37 10.62
N ALA A 109 13.71 -3.97 9.87
CA ALA A 109 13.78 -2.65 9.26
C ALA A 109 12.75 -2.47 8.14
N ASP A 110 12.43 -3.53 7.40
CA ASP A 110 11.39 -3.52 6.37
C ASP A 110 10.01 -3.42 7.04
N GLY A 111 9.78 -4.15 8.14
CA GLY A 111 8.59 -3.99 8.97
C GLY A 111 8.41 -2.55 9.53
N VAL A 112 9.50 -1.86 9.88
CA VAL A 112 9.44 -0.44 10.27
C VAL A 112 9.10 0.44 9.06
N ALA A 113 9.69 0.16 7.91
CA ALA A 113 9.39 0.88 6.67
C ALA A 113 7.92 0.73 6.26
N ASP A 114 7.31 -0.45 6.44
CA ASP A 114 5.89 -0.71 6.19
C ASP A 114 4.99 0.16 7.06
N VAL A 115 5.30 0.25 8.37
CA VAL A 115 4.57 1.09 9.34
C VAL A 115 4.65 2.57 8.95
N VAL A 116 5.86 3.05 8.65
CA VAL A 116 6.09 4.45 8.25
C VAL A 116 5.37 4.74 6.93
N GLY A 117 5.48 3.84 5.97
CA GLY A 117 4.79 3.90 4.67
C GLY A 117 3.27 4.00 4.85
N ALA A 118 2.67 3.09 5.60
CA ALA A 118 1.23 3.06 5.86
C ALA A 118 0.72 4.37 6.51
N ALA A 119 1.47 4.90 7.49
CA ALA A 119 1.16 6.18 8.12
C ALA A 119 1.27 7.36 7.14
N ALA A 120 2.33 7.39 6.33
CA ALA A 120 2.54 8.41 5.30
C ALA A 120 1.43 8.37 4.24
N GLY A 121 1.04 7.19 3.75
CA GLY A 121 -0.05 7.01 2.80
C GLY A 121 -1.39 7.55 3.32
N ALA A 122 -1.70 7.27 4.59
CA ALA A 122 -2.90 7.80 5.25
C ALA A 122 -2.85 9.33 5.38
N LEU A 123 -1.69 9.90 5.73
CA LEU A 123 -1.51 11.35 5.81
C LEU A 123 -1.65 12.02 4.44
N ILE A 124 -1.02 11.46 3.41
CA ILE A 124 -1.12 11.93 2.02
C ILE A 124 -2.57 11.90 1.55
N PHE A 125 -3.31 10.83 1.86
CA PHE A 125 -4.75 10.77 1.59
C PHE A 125 -5.48 11.91 2.29
N ARG A 126 -5.23 12.12 3.59
CA ARG A 126 -5.91 13.16 4.37
C ARG A 126 -5.71 14.57 3.82
N VAL A 127 -4.51 14.90 3.35
CA VAL A 127 -4.23 16.23 2.79
C VAL A 127 -4.76 16.40 1.37
N THR A 128 -4.96 15.30 0.63
CA THR A 128 -5.46 15.32 -0.75
C THR A 128 -6.96 15.06 -0.88
N GLU A 129 -7.63 14.52 0.15
CA GLU A 129 -9.05 14.13 0.11
C GLU A 129 -9.97 15.27 -0.32
N SER A 130 -9.67 16.51 0.09
CA SER A 130 -10.48 17.68 -0.22
C SER A 130 -10.43 18.03 -1.71
N LYS A 131 -9.27 17.86 -2.35
CA LYS A 131 -9.09 18.06 -3.80
C LYS A 131 -9.78 16.96 -4.60
N ILE A 132 -9.83 15.75 -4.06
CA ILE A 132 -10.52 14.60 -4.67
C ILE A 132 -12.04 14.80 -4.59
N LYS A 133 -12.55 15.22 -3.42
CA LYS A 133 -13.99 15.49 -3.18
C LYS A 133 -14.52 16.71 -3.92
N ARG A 134 -13.77 17.81 -4.04
CA ARG A 134 -14.25 19.07 -4.67
C ARG A 134 -14.73 18.92 -6.11
N HIS A 135 -14.37 17.82 -6.76
CA HIS A 135 -14.85 17.56 -8.09
C HIS A 135 -16.01 16.55 -8.10
N GLN A 136 -16.30 15.83 -7.01
CA GLN A 136 -17.45 14.89 -6.93
C GLN A 136 -18.75 15.67 -6.98
#